data_AF-A0A0S8H314-F1
#
_entry.id   AF-A0A0S8H314-F1
#
_cell.length_a   1.000
_cell.length_b   1.000
_cell.length_c   1.000
_cell.angle_alpha   90.00
_cell.angle_beta   90.00
_cell.angle_gamma   90.00
#
_symmetry.space_group_name_H-M   'P 1'
#
loop_
_entity.id
_entity.type
_entity.pdbx_description
1 polymer ?
#
loop_
_entity_poly.entity_id
_entity_poly.type
_entity_poly.pdbx_seq_one_letter_code
_entity_poly.pdbx_strand_id
1 'polypeptide(L)'
;MKFNKLHIIVCIFLLFLPGWISAGFSEPDILISEKENEVNNGSQKDLHINLSNTYPAFTPTDITVLTTPVTCYGSTNGSAVVSEIFGGTPPYTFRWRYENLALIPGETDSIISGLAPGKYYAEVQDAVGAPKRKPFTISEPFDIAIFDVYTTDITCNGFNDGIIIIDADGGTGAKHYSINNGVDYQDSETFNLLSPGDYYIWVKDDNGCTKEYSGNPVTINEPAILSISLDAVNNVTCNGFDNGSIFITITGGTTPYNYVWTGPGTYASTDEDIMDLAPGKYYITVFDDNGCSENDSATITEPPPLVINLDDITPVTCNGGNDGDIDITPSGGTPNYTFLWSTTETTEDIGNLTAG
;
A
#
# COMPACT_ATOMS: atom_id res chain seq x y z
N MET A 1 53.07 14.71 97.32
CA MET A 1 54.19 15.21 96.48
C MET A 1 53.61 15.72 95.18
N LYS A 2 53.84 17.00 94.87
CA LYS A 2 53.39 17.69 93.65
C LYS A 2 54.13 17.14 92.44
N PHE A 3 53.42 16.87 91.34
CA PHE A 3 53.91 17.23 89.99
C PHE A 3 52.71 17.68 89.14
N ASN A 4 52.98 18.70 88.34
CA ASN A 4 52.06 19.63 87.70
C ASN A 4 52.35 19.58 86.19
N LYS A 5 51.36 19.89 85.34
CA LYS A 5 51.43 20.11 83.87
C LYS A 5 51.56 18.83 83.03
N LEU A 6 50.96 18.69 81.86
CA LEU A 6 50.68 19.69 80.82
C LEU A 6 49.52 19.17 79.93
N HIS A 7 48.52 20.02 79.68
CA HIS A 7 47.52 19.81 78.63
C HIS A 7 48.23 19.83 77.26
N ILE A 8 48.09 18.77 76.47
CA ILE A 8 48.26 18.83 75.02
C ILE A 8 46.95 18.31 74.42
N ILE A 9 46.02 19.24 74.23
CA ILE A 9 44.89 19.07 73.33
C ILE A 9 45.49 19.10 71.92
N VAL A 10 45.62 17.95 71.27
CA VAL A 10 45.84 17.90 69.82
C VAL A 10 44.47 18.10 69.18
N CYS A 11 44.13 19.35 68.88
CA CYS A 11 43.02 19.69 68.00
C CYS A 11 43.30 19.12 66.60
N ILE A 12 42.75 17.95 66.28
CA ILE A 12 42.52 17.57 64.88
C ILE A 12 41.17 18.16 64.50
N PHE A 13 41.22 19.26 63.75
CA PHE A 13 40.08 19.87 63.09
C PHE A 13 39.56 18.90 62.01
N LEU A 14 38.61 18.04 62.35
CA LEU A 14 37.76 17.38 61.37
C LEU A 14 36.58 18.33 61.07
N LEU A 15 36.71 19.11 60.01
CA LEU A 15 35.59 19.81 59.39
C LEU A 15 34.64 18.78 58.77
N PHE A 16 33.69 18.27 59.56
CA PHE A 16 32.51 17.61 59.02
C PHE A 16 31.46 18.69 58.69
N LEU A 17 31.20 18.92 57.41
CA LEU A 17 29.94 19.49 56.94
C LEU A 17 28.83 18.43 57.15
N PRO A 18 27.61 18.82 57.54
CA PRO A 18 26.58 17.88 57.97
C PRO A 18 25.92 17.19 56.76
N GLY A 19 25.99 15.87 56.75
CA GLY A 19 25.33 15.00 55.79
C GLY A 19 26.25 13.86 55.40
N TRP A 20 25.75 12.64 55.36
CA TRP A 20 26.47 11.37 55.16
C TRP A 20 26.93 10.70 56.46
N ILE A 21 25.96 10.15 57.20
CA ILE A 21 26.19 8.99 58.08
C ILE A 21 25.41 7.83 57.47
N SER A 22 26.09 7.01 56.68
CA SER A 22 25.71 5.61 56.39
C SER A 22 26.82 4.94 55.55
N ALA A 23 28.04 4.90 56.08
CA ALA A 23 29.02 3.92 55.65
C ALA A 23 29.85 3.55 56.88
N GLY A 24 29.91 2.26 57.21
CA GLY A 24 30.74 1.77 58.30
C GLY A 24 32.19 2.06 57.99
N PHE A 25 32.79 3.00 58.73
CA PHE A 25 34.22 3.25 58.72
C PHE A 25 34.85 2.58 59.94
N SER A 26 35.91 1.81 59.72
CA SER A 26 36.87 1.45 60.77
C SER A 26 37.79 2.64 61.02
N GLU A 27 38.02 3.00 62.29
CA GLU A 27 38.99 4.02 62.70
C GLU A 27 40.41 3.66 62.21
N PRO A 28 41.29 4.64 61.92
CA PRO A 28 42.68 4.36 61.55
C PRO A 28 43.45 3.80 62.76
N ASP A 29 44.18 2.69 62.56
CA ASP A 29 45.11 2.14 63.56
C ASP A 29 46.30 3.08 63.75
N ILE A 30 46.37 3.76 64.90
CA ILE A 30 47.52 4.59 65.29
C ILE A 30 48.50 3.72 66.07
N LEU A 31 49.59 3.28 65.43
CA LEU A 31 50.72 2.63 66.09
C LEU A 31 51.74 3.68 66.57
N ILE A 32 51.73 3.98 67.86
CA ILE A 32 52.76 4.81 68.52
C ILE A 32 53.88 3.87 68.97
N SER A 33 55.10 4.06 68.48
CA SER A 33 56.29 3.42 69.06
C SER A 33 57.26 4.48 69.59
N GLU A 34 57.63 4.36 70.86
CA GLU A 34 58.67 5.18 71.48
C GLU A 34 60.03 4.56 71.17
N LYS A 35 60.97 5.37 70.66
CA LYS A 35 62.36 4.97 70.49
C LYS A 35 63.23 5.94 71.28
N GLU A 36 63.80 5.48 72.39
CA GLU A 36 64.80 6.25 73.12
C GLU A 36 66.14 6.16 72.38
N ASN A 37 66.68 7.32 71.97
CA ASN A 37 68.07 7.45 71.57
C ASN A 37 68.80 8.26 72.63
N GLU A 38 69.85 7.71 73.24
CA GLU A 38 70.73 8.47 74.11
C GLU A 38 71.62 9.40 73.26
N VAL A 39 71.44 10.71 73.45
CA VAL A 39 72.38 11.73 73.00
C VAL A 39 72.86 12.50 74.22
N ASN A 40 74.18 12.60 74.37
CA ASN A 40 74.81 13.26 75.51
C ASN A 40 74.37 14.73 75.64
N ASN A 41 73.83 15.05 76.83
CA ASN A 41 73.44 16.36 77.34
C ASN A 41 72.00 16.88 77.07
N GLY A 42 71.03 15.97 77.14
CA GLY A 42 69.60 16.28 77.30
C GLY A 42 68.74 15.22 76.63
N SER A 43 67.86 14.54 77.38
CA SER A 43 66.97 13.52 76.81
C SER A 43 65.98 14.19 75.84
N GLN A 44 66.16 13.99 74.54
CA GLN A 44 65.17 14.35 73.54
C GLN A 44 64.29 13.12 73.27
N LYS A 45 63.01 13.20 73.65
CA LYS A 45 62.01 12.20 73.25
C LYS A 45 61.44 12.61 71.89
N ASP A 46 61.93 11.99 70.82
CA ASP A 46 61.33 12.16 69.49
C ASP A 46 60.15 11.20 69.33
N LEU A 47 58.95 11.77 69.24
CA LEU A 47 57.73 11.04 68.98
C LEU A 47 57.62 10.77 67.47
N HIS A 48 57.98 9.57 67.02
CA HIS A 48 57.72 9.16 65.64
C HIS A 48 56.27 8.71 65.50
N ILE A 49 55.40 9.61 65.01
CA ILE A 49 54.05 9.24 64.58
C ILE A 49 54.17 8.69 63.16
N ASN A 50 54.13 7.36 63.01
CA ASN A 50 53.98 6.74 61.70
C ASN A 50 52.49 6.76 61.33
N LEU A 51 52.06 7.80 60.60
CA LEU A 51 50.75 7.82 59.96
C LEU A 51 50.81 6.95 58.70
N SER A 52 50.65 5.64 58.83
CA SER A 52 50.33 4.80 57.68
C SER A 52 48.85 5.01 57.34
N ASN A 53 48.54 6.10 56.62
CA ASN A 53 47.24 6.26 55.99
C ASN A 53 47.17 5.31 54.79
N THR A 54 46.93 4.02 55.04
CA THR A 54 46.34 3.15 54.02
C THR A 54 44.85 3.47 53.99
N TYR A 55 44.48 4.55 53.30
CA TYR A 55 43.09 4.70 52.86
C TYR A 55 42.78 3.47 51.99
N PRO A 56 41.70 2.71 52.24
CA PRO A 56 41.29 1.71 51.26
C PRO A 56 41.09 2.46 49.95
N ALA A 57 41.78 2.04 48.89
CA ALA A 57 41.58 2.59 47.57
C ALA A 57 40.09 2.42 47.24
N PHE A 58 39.32 3.50 47.36
CA PHE A 58 37.90 3.47 47.02
C PHE A 58 37.85 3.29 45.52
N THR A 59 37.58 2.07 45.06
CA THR A 59 37.33 1.78 43.65
C THR A 59 35.88 2.15 43.31
N PRO A 60 35.52 2.38 42.03
CA PRO A 60 34.12 2.52 41.66
C PRO A 60 33.32 1.29 42.13
N THR A 61 32.22 1.50 42.87
CA THR A 61 31.40 0.43 43.44
C THR A 61 30.25 0.04 42.53
N ASP A 62 29.67 1.00 41.82
CA ASP A 62 28.67 0.77 40.77
C ASP A 62 28.65 1.93 39.76
N ILE A 63 28.02 1.69 38.60
CA ILE A 63 27.80 2.70 37.57
C ILE A 63 26.39 2.56 36.99
N THR A 64 25.79 3.69 36.61
CA THR A 64 24.50 3.74 35.89
C THR A 64 24.77 3.99 34.41
N VAL A 65 24.30 3.08 33.56
CA VAL A 65 24.40 3.21 32.10
C VAL A 65 23.01 3.49 31.53
N LEU A 66 22.85 4.62 30.84
CA LEU A 66 21.66 4.90 30.04
C LEU A 66 21.93 4.52 28.59
N THR A 67 20.93 3.95 27.92
CA THR A 67 21.06 3.48 26.54
C THR A 67 20.03 4.16 25.64
N THR A 68 20.42 4.36 24.39
CA THR A 68 19.52 4.71 23.29
C THR A 68 19.46 3.51 22.35
N PRO A 69 18.27 2.93 22.11
CA PRO A 69 18.08 1.86 21.12
C PRO A 69 18.54 2.29 19.72
N VAL A 70 18.74 1.32 18.84
CA VAL A 70 18.94 1.62 17.41
C VAL A 70 17.62 2.14 16.80
N THR A 71 17.72 2.98 15.77
CA THR A 71 16.56 3.65 15.16
C THR A 71 15.71 2.71 14.31
N CYS A 72 16.36 1.84 13.53
CA CYS A 72 15.72 0.86 12.65
C CYS A 72 16.21 -0.55 12.95
N TYR A 73 15.39 -1.56 12.63
CA TYR A 73 15.80 -2.95 12.68
C TYR A 73 17.09 -3.17 11.87
N GLY A 74 18.07 -3.83 12.48
CA GLY A 74 19.39 -4.10 11.89
C GLY A 74 20.34 -2.90 11.77
N SER A 75 19.95 -1.70 12.19
CA SER A 75 20.83 -0.51 12.16
C SER A 75 21.86 -0.52 13.28
N THR A 76 22.91 0.30 13.17
CA THR A 76 24.04 0.33 14.12
C THR A 76 24.23 1.69 14.76
N ASN A 77 23.17 2.47 14.95
CA ASN A 77 23.27 3.84 15.48
C ASN A 77 22.90 3.97 16.96
N GLY A 78 22.83 2.85 17.69
CA GLY A 78 22.56 2.83 19.12
C GLY A 78 23.69 3.48 19.91
N SER A 79 23.39 3.92 21.13
CA SER A 79 24.37 4.59 22.00
C SER A 79 24.20 4.23 23.46
N ALA A 80 25.25 4.45 24.24
CA ALA A 80 25.22 4.32 25.69
C ALA A 80 26.05 5.41 26.35
N VAL A 81 25.61 5.85 27.53
CA VAL A 81 26.32 6.84 28.35
C VAL A 81 26.42 6.34 29.78
N VAL A 82 27.61 6.45 30.36
CA VAL A 82 27.79 6.33 31.81
C VAL A 82 27.28 7.61 32.45
N SER A 83 26.08 7.55 33.01
CA SER A 83 25.36 8.70 33.56
C SER A 83 25.75 9.04 35.00
N GLU A 84 26.06 8.01 35.79
CA GLU A 84 26.42 8.16 37.21
C GLU A 84 27.48 7.14 37.59
N ILE A 85 28.39 7.53 38.48
CA ILE A 85 29.46 6.70 39.03
C ILE A 85 29.35 6.78 40.56
N PHE A 86 29.29 5.63 41.23
CA PHE A 86 29.24 5.52 42.68
C PHE A 86 30.60 5.04 43.20
N GLY A 87 31.15 5.71 44.21
CA GLY A 87 32.48 5.41 44.75
C GLY A 87 33.62 5.78 43.79
N GLY A 88 34.84 5.31 44.06
CA GLY A 88 35.99 5.71 43.25
C GLY A 88 36.58 7.06 43.65
N THR A 89 37.80 7.37 43.19
CA THR A 89 38.36 8.73 43.25
C THR A 89 38.65 9.26 41.84
N PRO A 90 38.07 10.39 41.40
CA PRO A 90 38.38 10.98 40.09
C PRO A 90 39.89 11.30 39.94
N PRO A 91 40.45 11.32 38.72
CA PRO A 91 39.78 11.17 37.42
C PRO A 91 39.44 9.71 37.08
N TYR A 92 38.34 9.53 36.36
CA TYR A 92 37.93 8.22 35.85
C TYR A 92 38.35 8.02 34.39
N THR A 93 38.60 6.77 34.03
CA THR A 93 38.83 6.30 32.66
C THR A 93 37.71 5.36 32.25
N PHE A 94 37.30 5.44 30.98
CA PHE A 94 36.20 4.66 30.43
C PHE A 94 36.73 3.68 29.40
N ARG A 95 36.16 2.48 29.37
CA ARG A 95 36.36 1.48 28.32
C ARG A 95 35.04 0.78 28.03
N TRP A 96 34.85 0.43 26.77
CA TRP A 96 33.68 -0.31 26.31
C TRP A 96 34.09 -1.68 25.79
N ARG A 97 33.23 -2.68 25.99
CA ARG A 97 33.51 -4.06 25.59
C ARG A 97 32.32 -4.72 24.92
N TYR A 98 32.62 -5.59 23.96
CA TYR A 98 31.69 -6.55 23.39
C TYR A 98 31.27 -7.60 24.43
N GLU A 99 30.25 -8.40 24.11
CA GLU A 99 29.77 -9.48 24.98
C GLU A 99 30.87 -10.49 25.36
N ASN A 100 31.77 -10.79 24.42
CA ASN A 100 32.93 -11.66 24.63
C ASN A 100 34.06 -11.01 25.44
N LEU A 101 33.82 -9.81 25.99
CA LEU A 101 34.75 -9.00 26.78
C LEU A 101 35.96 -8.44 26.02
N ALA A 102 36.01 -8.59 24.70
CA ALA A 102 37.00 -7.87 23.89
C ALA A 102 36.76 -6.35 23.98
N LEU A 103 37.84 -5.57 23.98
CA LEU A 103 37.75 -4.11 23.97
C LEU A 103 37.19 -3.63 22.64
N ILE A 104 36.31 -2.63 22.69
CA ILE A 104 35.95 -1.84 21.53
C ILE A 104 37.11 -0.84 21.31
N PRO A 105 37.87 -0.95 20.21
CA PRO A 105 39.09 -0.17 20.05
C PRO A 105 38.80 1.33 19.92
N GLY A 106 39.60 2.17 20.60
CA GLY A 106 39.54 3.62 20.45
C GLY A 106 38.48 4.34 21.28
N GLU A 107 37.55 3.61 21.89
CA GLU A 107 36.44 4.19 22.67
C GLU A 107 36.84 4.42 24.14
N THR A 108 37.19 5.66 24.48
CA THR A 108 37.66 6.06 25.82
C THR A 108 36.79 7.11 26.52
N ASP A 109 35.73 7.57 25.87
CA ASP A 109 34.83 8.58 26.41
C ASP A 109 33.73 7.95 27.27
N SER A 110 33.09 8.79 28.10
CA SER A 110 31.95 8.41 28.94
C SER A 110 30.68 8.08 28.13
N ILE A 111 30.69 8.34 26.83
CA ILE A 111 29.64 8.07 25.86
C ILE A 111 30.24 7.21 24.75
N ILE A 112 29.45 6.25 24.25
CA ILE A 112 29.74 5.49 23.04
C ILE A 112 28.53 5.56 22.10
N SER A 113 28.78 5.62 20.81
CA SER A 113 27.76 5.62 19.76
C SER A 113 28.13 4.64 18.66
N GLY A 114 27.23 4.39 17.71
CA GLY A 114 27.53 3.48 16.61
C GLY A 114 27.42 2.00 17.01
N LEU A 115 26.65 1.69 18.05
CA LEU A 115 26.46 0.32 18.52
C LEU A 115 25.33 -0.38 17.75
N ALA A 116 25.59 -1.63 17.35
CA ALA A 116 24.59 -2.55 16.86
C ALA A 116 23.71 -3.07 18.02
N PRO A 117 22.55 -3.69 17.74
CA PRO A 117 21.75 -4.36 18.75
C PRO A 117 22.57 -5.51 19.36
N GLY A 118 22.52 -5.63 20.69
CA GLY A 118 23.30 -6.64 21.39
C GLY A 118 23.69 -6.26 22.80
N LYS A 119 24.44 -7.16 23.44
CA LYS A 119 24.91 -7.02 24.81
C LYS A 119 26.34 -6.51 24.85
N TYR A 120 26.59 -5.54 25.72
CA TYR A 120 27.86 -4.88 25.88
C TYR A 120 28.20 -4.71 27.37
N TYR A 121 29.40 -4.25 27.65
CA TYR A 121 29.82 -3.87 28.99
C TYR A 121 30.49 -2.50 29.00
N ALA A 122 30.08 -1.65 29.94
CA ALA A 122 30.78 -0.43 30.30
C ALA A 122 31.78 -0.72 31.43
N GLU A 123 33.00 -0.21 31.32
CA GLU A 123 34.01 -0.25 32.37
C GLU A 123 34.44 1.14 32.79
N VAL A 124 34.42 1.38 34.09
CA VAL A 124 34.92 2.62 34.70
C VAL A 124 36.01 2.25 35.70
N GLN A 125 37.16 2.91 35.59
CA GLN A 125 38.29 2.72 36.48
C GLN A 125 38.81 4.07 36.97
N ASP A 126 39.17 4.17 38.24
CA ASP A 126 39.94 5.30 38.76
C ASP A 126 41.46 5.05 38.63
N ALA A 127 42.28 5.94 39.20
CA ALA A 127 43.73 5.90 39.04
C ALA A 127 44.44 4.71 39.74
N VAL A 128 43.81 4.03 40.70
CA VAL A 128 44.49 3.09 41.62
C VAL A 128 43.73 1.76 41.79
N GLY A 129 42.44 1.75 41.51
CA GLY A 129 41.50 0.67 41.77
C GLY A 129 41.23 -0.27 40.60
N ALA A 130 40.56 -1.39 40.89
CA ALA A 130 40.05 -2.30 39.88
C ALA A 130 38.89 -1.68 39.09
N PRO A 131 38.77 -1.96 37.77
CA PRO A 131 37.66 -1.43 36.96
C PRO A 131 36.32 -2.02 37.42
N LYS A 132 35.31 -1.17 37.57
CA LYS A 132 33.92 -1.60 37.71
C LYS A 132 33.33 -1.82 36.34
N ARG A 133 32.77 -3.02 36.14
CA ARG A 133 32.09 -3.41 34.90
C ARG A 133 30.59 -3.51 35.12
N LYS A 134 29.79 -2.99 34.18
CA LYS A 134 28.32 -3.11 34.16
C LYS A 134 27.85 -3.58 32.78
N PRO A 135 27.04 -4.66 32.69
CA PRO A 135 26.41 -5.04 31.43
C PRO A 135 25.30 -4.07 31.06
N PHE A 136 25.09 -3.87 29.76
CA PHE A 136 23.92 -3.20 29.20
C PHE A 136 23.57 -3.82 27.85
N THR A 137 22.37 -3.51 27.34
CA THR A 137 21.89 -3.98 26.05
C THR A 137 21.41 -2.82 25.19
N ILE A 138 21.78 -2.84 23.93
CA ILE A 138 21.17 -2.01 22.89
C ILE A 138 20.05 -2.85 22.26
N SER A 139 18.81 -2.38 22.36
CA SER A 139 17.64 -3.00 21.72
C SER A 139 17.41 -2.44 20.33
N GLU A 140 16.61 -3.14 19.54
CA GLU A 140 16.11 -2.70 18.23
C GLU A 140 14.58 -2.82 18.16
N PRO A 141 13.91 -2.02 17.32
CA PRO A 141 12.49 -2.21 17.03
C PRO A 141 12.26 -3.48 16.22
N PHE A 142 11.02 -3.97 16.18
CA PHE A 142 10.64 -5.01 15.24
C PHE A 142 10.80 -4.52 13.79
N ASP A 143 11.20 -5.40 12.88
CA ASP A 143 11.23 -5.09 11.46
C ASP A 143 9.82 -4.74 10.97
N ILE A 144 9.73 -3.83 9.99
CA ILE A 144 8.45 -3.56 9.32
C ILE A 144 8.12 -4.79 8.47
N ALA A 145 6.92 -5.34 8.68
CA ALA A 145 6.37 -6.44 7.93
C ALA A 145 5.12 -5.96 7.19
N ILE A 146 5.06 -6.22 5.89
CA ILE A 146 3.86 -6.03 5.07
C ILE A 146 3.27 -7.43 4.90
N PHE A 147 2.13 -7.69 5.54
CA PHE A 147 1.53 -9.01 5.60
C PHE A 147 0.78 -9.34 4.32
N ASP A 148 -0.11 -8.44 3.91
CA ASP A 148 -0.98 -8.62 2.76
C ASP A 148 -1.21 -7.29 2.05
N VAL A 149 -1.49 -7.38 0.76
CA VAL A 149 -1.96 -6.27 -0.07
C VAL A 149 -3.22 -6.73 -0.78
N TYR A 150 -4.31 -6.01 -0.55
CA TYR A 150 -5.59 -6.28 -1.18
C TYR A 150 -5.82 -5.29 -2.31
N THR A 151 -6.33 -5.80 -3.43
CA THR A 151 -6.65 -4.98 -4.60
C THR A 151 -8.09 -5.11 -5.01
N THR A 152 -8.61 -4.06 -5.64
CA THR A 152 -9.83 -4.10 -6.44
C THR A 152 -9.50 -3.50 -7.79
N ASP A 153 -9.71 -4.27 -8.85
CA ASP A 153 -9.48 -3.87 -10.24
C ASP A 153 -10.53 -2.82 -10.68
N ILE A 154 -10.26 -2.16 -11.81
CA ILE A 154 -11.15 -1.11 -12.35
C ILE A 154 -12.50 -1.70 -12.74
N THR A 155 -13.59 -1.02 -12.40
CA THR A 155 -14.97 -1.52 -12.65
C THR A 155 -15.31 -1.54 -14.14
N CYS A 156 -15.03 -0.45 -14.85
CA CYS A 156 -15.33 -0.27 -16.28
C CYS A 156 -14.10 0.22 -17.05
N ASN A 157 -13.97 -0.16 -18.31
CA ASN A 157 -12.87 0.31 -19.15
C ASN A 157 -12.80 1.85 -19.15
N GLY A 158 -11.62 2.41 -18.90
CA GLY A 158 -11.39 3.86 -18.83
C GLY A 158 -11.82 4.54 -17.52
N PHE A 159 -12.29 3.81 -16.52
CA PHE A 159 -12.53 4.36 -15.18
C PHE A 159 -11.23 4.39 -14.37
N ASN A 160 -11.26 5.11 -13.25
CA ASN A 160 -10.16 5.20 -12.29
C ASN A 160 -10.70 4.99 -10.89
N ASP A 161 -11.26 3.82 -10.62
CA ASP A 161 -11.89 3.46 -9.35
C ASP A 161 -11.22 2.26 -8.67
N GLY A 162 -10.02 1.90 -9.12
CA GLY A 162 -9.22 0.85 -8.51
C GLY A 162 -8.81 1.20 -7.08
N ILE A 163 -8.58 0.17 -6.27
CA ILE A 163 -8.27 0.30 -4.85
C ILE A 163 -7.07 -0.59 -4.50
N ILE A 164 -6.18 -0.06 -3.66
CA ILE A 164 -5.13 -0.81 -2.97
C ILE A 164 -5.28 -0.58 -1.46
N ILE A 165 -5.25 -1.65 -0.67
CA ILE A 165 -5.23 -1.61 0.80
C ILE A 165 -4.02 -2.40 1.28
N ILE A 166 -3.21 -1.82 2.16
CA ILE A 166 -1.95 -2.40 2.63
C ILE A 166 -2.04 -2.77 4.11
N ASP A 167 -1.88 -4.05 4.45
CA ASP A 167 -1.79 -4.50 5.84
C ASP A 167 -0.32 -4.63 6.25
N ALA A 168 0.12 -3.80 7.21
CA ALA A 168 1.50 -3.77 7.68
C ALA A 168 1.61 -3.45 9.17
N ASP A 169 2.60 -4.05 9.85
CA ASP A 169 2.95 -3.78 11.24
C ASP A 169 4.48 -3.79 11.46
N GLY A 170 4.93 -3.62 12.71
CA GLY A 170 6.33 -3.51 13.08
C GLY A 170 6.84 -2.07 13.05
N GLY A 171 8.15 -1.88 12.98
CA GLY A 171 8.79 -0.56 13.03
C GLY A 171 8.53 0.20 14.34
N THR A 172 8.74 1.51 14.29
CA THR A 172 8.57 2.43 15.42
C THR A 172 7.52 3.48 15.10
N GLY A 173 6.47 3.56 15.92
CA GLY A 173 5.42 4.57 15.77
C GLY A 173 4.41 4.25 14.67
N ALA A 174 3.81 5.31 14.12
CA ALA A 174 2.82 5.25 13.04
C ALA A 174 3.46 4.86 11.70
N LYS A 175 2.62 4.35 10.80
CA LYS A 175 3.02 3.84 9.49
C LYS A 175 2.55 4.81 8.42
N HIS A 176 3.38 4.91 7.40
CA HIS A 176 3.23 5.79 6.27
C HIS A 176 3.38 4.93 5.01
N TYR A 177 2.41 5.01 4.10
CA TYR A 177 2.28 4.10 2.98
C TYR A 177 2.53 4.83 1.68
N SER A 178 3.15 4.15 0.72
CA SER A 178 3.44 4.64 -0.61
C SER A 178 3.12 3.56 -1.64
N ILE A 179 2.58 3.95 -2.78
CA ILE A 179 2.33 3.08 -3.95
C ILE A 179 3.17 3.48 -5.17
N ASN A 180 4.04 4.48 -5.03
CA ASN A 180 4.84 5.04 -6.11
C ASN A 180 6.34 4.92 -5.85
N ASN A 181 6.77 3.74 -5.43
CA ASN A 181 8.18 3.39 -5.19
C ASN A 181 8.83 4.26 -4.09
N GLY A 182 8.07 4.54 -3.02
CA GLY A 182 8.58 5.25 -1.85
C GLY A 182 8.88 6.73 -2.11
N VAL A 183 8.30 7.33 -3.14
CA VAL A 183 8.48 8.76 -3.46
C VAL A 183 7.56 9.61 -2.58
N ASP A 184 6.26 9.34 -2.61
CA ASP A 184 5.25 10.03 -1.82
C ASP A 184 4.62 9.09 -0.80
N TYR A 185 4.33 9.60 0.40
CA TYR A 185 3.74 8.82 1.49
C TYR A 185 2.46 9.49 2.01
N GLN A 186 1.53 8.67 2.48
CA GLN A 186 0.33 9.10 3.21
C GLN A 186 0.10 8.22 4.45
N ASP A 187 -0.66 8.72 5.42
CA ASP A 187 -0.97 7.98 6.64
C ASP A 187 -2.03 6.88 6.43
N SER A 188 -2.85 7.01 5.39
CA SER A 188 -3.89 6.05 5.06
C SER A 188 -3.30 4.82 4.38
N GLU A 189 -3.61 3.64 4.91
CA GLU A 189 -3.29 2.34 4.30
C GLU A 189 -4.09 2.05 3.02
N THR A 190 -5.17 2.80 2.78
CA THR A 190 -6.03 2.68 1.60
C THR A 190 -5.74 3.76 0.58
N PHE A 191 -5.56 3.34 -0.68
CA PHE A 191 -5.44 4.17 -1.86
C PHE A 191 -6.66 3.91 -2.74
N ASN A 192 -7.41 4.97 -3.06
CA ASN A 192 -8.63 4.90 -3.86
C ASN A 192 -8.44 5.66 -5.17
N LEU A 193 -9.38 5.44 -6.10
CA LEU A 193 -9.46 6.14 -7.37
C LEU A 193 -8.21 5.96 -8.24
N LEU A 194 -7.67 4.73 -8.22
CA LEU A 194 -6.48 4.38 -8.98
C LEU A 194 -6.84 4.11 -10.44
N SER A 195 -5.92 4.50 -11.32
CA SER A 195 -5.93 4.12 -12.73
C SER A 195 -5.42 2.68 -12.90
N PRO A 196 -5.71 2.01 -14.04
CA PRO A 196 -5.08 0.74 -14.34
C PRO A 196 -3.56 0.91 -14.46
N GLY A 197 -2.81 -0.05 -13.94
CA GLY A 197 -1.34 -0.04 -13.99
C GLY A 197 -0.66 -0.77 -12.85
N ASP A 198 0.67 -0.69 -12.85
CA ASP A 198 1.55 -1.31 -11.86
C ASP A 198 1.95 -0.31 -10.78
N TYR A 199 1.79 -0.72 -9.53
CA TYR A 199 2.10 0.05 -8.33
C TYR A 199 3.21 -0.60 -7.51
N TYR A 200 4.06 0.22 -6.90
CA TYR A 200 5.23 -0.22 -6.14
C TYR A 200 5.09 0.21 -4.68
N ILE A 201 4.80 -0.77 -3.84
CA ILE A 201 4.41 -0.53 -2.45
C ILE A 201 5.63 -0.43 -1.54
N TRP A 202 5.64 0.62 -0.74
CA TRP A 202 6.61 0.87 0.32
C TRP A 202 5.89 1.32 1.59
N VAL A 203 6.37 0.87 2.74
CA VAL A 203 5.93 1.32 4.06
C VAL A 203 7.09 1.96 4.80
N LYS A 204 6.83 3.05 5.48
CA LYS A 204 7.79 3.80 6.29
C LYS A 204 7.22 4.05 7.67
N ASP A 205 8.06 4.03 8.70
CA ASP A 205 7.66 4.38 10.07
C ASP A 205 8.03 5.83 10.45
N ASP A 206 7.68 6.26 11.68
CA ASP A 206 7.97 7.62 12.15
C ASP A 206 9.48 7.91 12.30
N ASN A 207 10.28 6.87 12.41
CA ASN A 207 11.75 6.95 12.46
C ASN A 207 12.38 7.01 11.07
N GLY A 208 11.57 6.91 10.00
CA GLY A 208 12.03 6.93 8.62
C GLY A 208 12.59 5.59 8.13
N CYS A 209 12.39 4.50 8.87
CA CYS A 209 12.75 3.16 8.46
C CYS A 209 11.78 2.70 7.37
N THR A 210 12.30 2.18 6.26
CA THR A 210 11.48 1.82 5.09
C THR A 210 11.52 0.33 4.78
N LYS A 211 10.41 -0.22 4.30
CA LYS A 211 10.29 -1.59 3.80
C LYS A 211 9.59 -1.60 2.46
N GLU A 212 10.20 -2.29 1.50
CA GLU A 212 9.58 -2.59 0.22
C GLU A 212 8.71 -3.85 0.32
N TYR A 213 7.54 -3.83 -0.32
CA TYR A 213 6.71 -5.03 -0.44
C TYR A 213 7.34 -6.03 -1.41
N SER A 214 7.55 -7.27 -0.94
CA SER A 214 8.19 -8.32 -1.75
C SER A 214 7.35 -8.79 -2.95
N GLY A 215 6.04 -8.50 -2.94
CA GLY A 215 5.13 -8.84 -4.04
C GLY A 215 5.04 -7.77 -5.13
N ASN A 216 5.91 -6.74 -5.11
CA ASN A 216 5.93 -5.73 -6.16
C ASN A 216 6.32 -6.32 -7.54
N PRO A 217 5.75 -5.81 -8.65
CA PRO A 217 4.68 -4.81 -8.68
C PRO A 217 3.31 -5.39 -8.31
N VAL A 218 2.44 -4.53 -7.77
CA VAL A 218 1.02 -4.82 -7.59
C VAL A 218 0.24 -4.21 -8.75
N THR A 219 -0.42 -5.06 -9.54
CA THR A 219 -1.15 -4.64 -10.74
C THR A 219 -2.63 -4.41 -10.45
N ILE A 220 -3.16 -3.29 -10.91
CA ILE A 220 -4.59 -2.99 -11.03
C ILE A 220 -4.96 -3.15 -12.50
N ASN A 221 -5.82 -4.11 -12.82
CA ASN A 221 -6.27 -4.38 -14.18
C ASN A 221 -7.53 -3.57 -14.53
N GLU A 222 -7.77 -3.39 -15.83
CA GLU A 222 -9.06 -2.92 -16.33
C GLU A 222 -9.69 -3.94 -17.28
N PRO A 223 -11.04 -4.00 -17.35
CA PRO A 223 -11.71 -4.86 -18.31
C PRO A 223 -11.50 -4.34 -19.74
N ALA A 224 -11.64 -5.24 -20.72
CA ALA A 224 -11.67 -4.85 -22.12
C ALA A 224 -12.87 -3.93 -22.43
N ILE A 225 -12.76 -3.09 -23.44
CA ILE A 225 -13.86 -2.21 -23.86
C ILE A 225 -15.11 -3.02 -24.24
N LEU A 226 -16.25 -2.72 -23.63
CA LEU A 226 -17.55 -3.29 -24.00
C LEU A 226 -17.93 -2.78 -25.40
N SER A 227 -18.22 -3.67 -26.33
CA SER A 227 -18.62 -3.30 -27.68
C SER A 227 -19.74 -4.18 -28.23
N ILE A 228 -20.59 -3.57 -29.05
CA ILE A 228 -21.69 -4.20 -29.77
C ILE A 228 -21.29 -4.31 -31.25
N SER A 229 -21.40 -5.51 -31.81
CA SER A 229 -21.28 -5.75 -33.26
C SER A 229 -22.65 -6.08 -33.84
N LEU A 230 -23.07 -5.36 -34.88
CA LEU A 230 -24.24 -5.71 -35.70
C LEU A 230 -23.84 -6.77 -36.73
N ASP A 231 -24.21 -8.03 -36.49
CA ASP A 231 -23.80 -9.14 -37.33
C ASP A 231 -24.68 -9.30 -38.58
N ALA A 232 -26.00 -9.10 -38.42
CA ALA A 232 -26.94 -9.09 -39.53
C ALA A 232 -28.19 -8.24 -39.24
N VAL A 233 -28.68 -7.56 -40.28
CA VAL A 233 -29.95 -6.83 -40.26
C VAL A 233 -30.75 -7.28 -41.48
N ASN A 234 -31.81 -8.06 -41.25
CA ASN A 234 -32.68 -8.55 -42.32
C ASN A 234 -33.93 -7.68 -42.37
N ASN A 235 -34.14 -7.00 -43.49
CA ASN A 235 -35.32 -6.17 -43.74
C ASN A 235 -36.57 -7.03 -43.95
N VAL A 236 -37.75 -6.42 -43.83
CA VAL A 236 -39.00 -7.15 -44.05
C VAL A 236 -39.15 -7.53 -45.52
N THR A 237 -39.79 -8.66 -45.79
CA THR A 237 -39.82 -9.23 -47.15
C THR A 237 -40.86 -8.58 -48.07
N CYS A 238 -41.90 -8.00 -47.49
CA CYS A 238 -43.04 -7.39 -48.18
C CYS A 238 -43.51 -6.14 -47.44
N ASN A 239 -44.15 -5.21 -48.14
CA ASN A 239 -44.75 -4.04 -47.52
C ASN A 239 -45.83 -4.46 -46.50
N GLY A 240 -45.76 -3.91 -45.29
CA GLY A 240 -46.68 -4.18 -44.19
C GLY A 240 -46.46 -5.52 -43.46
N PHE A 241 -45.32 -6.17 -43.67
CA PHE A 241 -44.95 -7.39 -42.93
C PHE A 241 -44.04 -7.06 -41.76
N ASP A 242 -44.06 -7.91 -40.73
CA ASP A 242 -43.26 -7.79 -39.52
C ASP A 242 -42.33 -9.00 -39.39
N ASN A 243 -41.52 -9.26 -40.41
CA ASN A 243 -40.61 -10.41 -40.45
C ASN A 243 -39.12 -10.04 -40.58
N GLY A 244 -38.77 -8.81 -40.17
CA GLY A 244 -37.38 -8.39 -40.07
C GLY A 244 -36.68 -9.00 -38.85
N SER A 245 -35.36 -8.92 -38.81
CA SER A 245 -34.56 -9.41 -37.67
C SER A 245 -33.24 -8.66 -37.53
N ILE A 246 -32.72 -8.56 -36.31
CA ILE A 246 -31.40 -8.01 -35.99
C ILE A 246 -30.64 -9.04 -35.14
N PHE A 247 -29.42 -9.37 -35.57
CA PHE A 247 -28.51 -10.25 -34.87
C PHE A 247 -27.27 -9.48 -34.42
N ILE A 248 -26.81 -9.70 -33.19
CA ILE A 248 -25.67 -8.98 -32.61
C ILE A 248 -24.71 -9.93 -31.90
N THR A 249 -23.47 -9.47 -31.72
CA THR A 249 -22.47 -10.10 -30.84
C THR A 249 -21.88 -9.06 -29.89
N ILE A 250 -21.76 -9.41 -28.61
CA ILE A 250 -21.11 -8.57 -27.59
C ILE A 250 -19.69 -9.06 -27.31
N THR A 251 -18.75 -8.13 -27.20
CA THR A 251 -17.35 -8.40 -26.82
C THR A 251 -16.87 -7.41 -25.75
N GLY A 252 -15.88 -7.84 -24.96
CA GLY A 252 -15.32 -7.05 -23.85
C GLY A 252 -16.27 -6.88 -22.67
N GLY A 253 -16.01 -5.92 -21.78
CA GLY A 253 -16.74 -5.79 -20.52
C GLY A 253 -16.61 -7.02 -19.60
N THR A 254 -17.54 -7.13 -18.65
CA THR A 254 -17.61 -8.22 -17.67
C THR A 254 -18.91 -9.02 -17.80
N THR A 255 -18.81 -10.32 -18.07
CA THR A 255 -19.98 -11.20 -18.22
C THR A 255 -20.64 -11.52 -16.87
N PRO A 256 -21.97 -11.77 -16.81
CA PRO A 256 -22.94 -11.82 -17.92
C PRO A 256 -23.42 -10.44 -18.41
N TYR A 257 -24.02 -10.40 -19.60
CA TYR A 257 -24.61 -9.19 -20.16
C TYR A 257 -26.14 -9.16 -20.01
N ASN A 258 -26.69 -7.94 -19.94
CA ASN A 258 -28.12 -7.66 -19.99
C ASN A 258 -28.43 -6.77 -21.19
N TYR A 259 -29.53 -7.06 -21.89
CA TYR A 259 -29.93 -6.38 -23.12
C TYR A 259 -31.21 -5.59 -22.88
N VAL A 260 -31.27 -4.38 -23.43
CA VAL A 260 -32.47 -3.54 -23.43
C VAL A 260 -32.70 -3.02 -24.85
N TRP A 261 -33.58 -3.70 -25.58
CA TRP A 261 -34.05 -3.24 -26.88
C TRP A 261 -35.25 -2.33 -26.73
N THR A 262 -35.30 -1.27 -27.54
CA THR A 262 -36.48 -0.44 -27.77
C THR A 262 -36.67 -0.20 -29.26
N GLY A 263 -37.91 -0.02 -29.70
CA GLY A 263 -38.22 0.14 -31.12
C GLY A 263 -39.51 0.91 -31.38
N PRO A 264 -40.03 0.86 -32.62
CA PRO A 264 -41.29 1.51 -32.97
C PRO A 264 -42.46 1.06 -32.08
N GLY A 265 -43.42 1.96 -31.87
CA GLY A 265 -44.59 1.69 -31.04
C GLY A 265 -44.23 1.44 -29.58
N THR A 266 -44.54 0.24 -29.08
CA THR A 266 -44.24 -0.19 -27.71
C THR A 266 -43.27 -1.38 -27.68
N TYR A 267 -42.50 -1.58 -28.75
CA TYR A 267 -41.57 -2.69 -28.82
C TYR A 267 -40.48 -2.57 -27.74
N ALA A 268 -40.29 -3.65 -27.00
CA ALA A 268 -39.19 -3.84 -26.07
C ALA A 268 -38.81 -5.32 -25.99
N SER A 269 -37.53 -5.62 -25.84
CA SER A 269 -37.02 -6.98 -25.62
C SER A 269 -35.76 -6.97 -24.75
N THR A 270 -35.48 -8.11 -24.12
CA THR A 270 -34.25 -8.37 -23.36
C THR A 270 -33.42 -9.52 -23.95
N ASP A 271 -33.80 -10.01 -25.13
CA ASP A 271 -33.03 -11.01 -25.86
C ASP A 271 -31.84 -10.35 -26.56
N GLU A 272 -30.76 -11.12 -26.75
CA GLU A 272 -29.58 -10.67 -27.51
C GLU A 272 -29.96 -10.39 -28.96
N ASP A 273 -30.48 -11.41 -29.65
CA ASP A 273 -31.00 -11.34 -31.01
C ASP A 273 -32.52 -11.13 -31.00
N ILE A 274 -33.01 -10.32 -31.94
CA ILE A 274 -34.44 -9.99 -32.05
C ILE A 274 -34.98 -10.28 -33.45
N MET A 275 -36.20 -10.83 -33.51
CA MET A 275 -36.87 -11.29 -34.73
C MET A 275 -38.33 -10.80 -34.77
N ASP A 276 -39.02 -11.09 -35.87
CA ASP A 276 -40.42 -10.69 -36.11
C ASP A 276 -40.64 -9.18 -35.99
N LEU A 277 -39.71 -8.42 -36.58
CA LEU A 277 -39.64 -6.97 -36.46
C LEU A 277 -40.40 -6.27 -37.58
N ALA A 278 -41.22 -5.29 -37.20
CA ALA A 278 -41.80 -4.31 -38.10
C ALA A 278 -40.73 -3.32 -38.62
N PRO A 279 -40.97 -2.64 -39.76
CA PRO A 279 -40.07 -1.60 -40.26
C PRO A 279 -39.92 -0.45 -39.27
N GLY A 280 -38.69 0.03 -39.11
CA GLY A 280 -38.36 1.16 -38.24
C GLY A 280 -36.99 1.03 -37.59
N LYS A 281 -36.69 1.98 -36.71
CA LYS A 281 -35.39 2.05 -36.03
C LYS A 281 -35.47 1.41 -34.64
N TYR A 282 -34.56 0.50 -34.37
CA TYR A 282 -34.40 -0.20 -33.10
C TYR A 282 -33.12 0.26 -32.42
N TYR A 283 -33.17 0.45 -31.11
CA TYR A 283 -32.05 0.87 -30.27
C TYR A 283 -31.77 -0.21 -29.24
N ILE A 284 -30.50 -0.49 -29.01
CA ILE A 284 -30.03 -1.42 -28.00
C ILE A 284 -29.16 -0.68 -27.00
N THR A 285 -29.41 -0.92 -25.72
CA THR A 285 -28.44 -0.68 -24.64
C THR A 285 -28.03 -2.03 -24.06
N VAL A 286 -26.72 -2.29 -24.02
CA VAL A 286 -26.16 -3.47 -23.35
C VAL A 286 -25.49 -3.02 -22.07
N PHE A 287 -25.76 -3.75 -20.99
CA PHE A 287 -25.08 -3.60 -19.71
C PHE A 287 -24.27 -4.84 -19.42
N ASP A 288 -23.07 -4.67 -18.87
CA ASP A 288 -22.28 -5.77 -18.32
C ASP A 288 -22.58 -5.98 -16.82
N ASP A 289 -21.98 -7.00 -16.18
CA ASP A 289 -22.24 -7.37 -14.78
C ASP A 289 -21.80 -6.29 -13.78
N ASN A 290 -20.81 -5.47 -14.19
CA ASN A 290 -20.32 -4.33 -13.42
C ASN A 290 -21.17 -3.07 -13.62
N GLY A 291 -22.18 -3.12 -14.50
CA GLY A 291 -23.07 -2.00 -14.80
C GLY A 291 -22.52 -1.02 -15.85
N CYS A 292 -21.43 -1.36 -16.54
CA CYS A 292 -20.92 -0.60 -17.67
C CYS A 292 -21.88 -0.76 -18.85
N SER A 293 -22.13 0.32 -19.61
CA SER A 293 -23.14 0.30 -20.67
C SER A 293 -22.62 0.77 -22.02
N GLU A 294 -23.05 0.13 -23.09
CA GLU A 294 -22.83 0.57 -24.48
C GLU A 294 -24.15 0.61 -25.25
N ASN A 295 -24.25 1.49 -26.25
CA ASN A 295 -25.49 1.67 -27.03
C ASN A 295 -25.23 1.57 -28.53
N ASP A 296 -26.19 0.97 -29.25
CA ASP A 296 -26.20 0.99 -30.71
C ASP A 296 -27.63 1.04 -31.27
N SER A 297 -27.77 1.11 -32.59
CA SER A 297 -29.07 1.09 -33.26
C SER A 297 -28.98 0.48 -34.66
N ALA A 298 -30.04 -0.20 -35.07
CA ALA A 298 -30.22 -0.70 -36.41
C ALA A 298 -31.57 -0.25 -36.99
N THR A 299 -31.69 -0.23 -38.32
CA THR A 299 -32.95 0.14 -39.00
C THR A 299 -33.41 -1.00 -39.90
N ILE A 300 -34.65 -1.44 -39.67
CA ILE A 300 -35.37 -2.36 -40.52
C ILE A 300 -36.15 -1.54 -41.55
N THR A 301 -35.97 -1.82 -42.83
CA THR A 301 -36.72 -1.18 -43.91
C THR A 301 -37.73 -2.14 -44.52
N GLU A 302 -38.65 -1.61 -45.32
CA GLU A 302 -39.59 -2.39 -46.13
C GLU A 302 -39.58 -1.98 -47.59
N PRO A 303 -39.98 -2.88 -48.51
CA PRO A 303 -40.27 -2.52 -49.89
C PRO A 303 -41.41 -1.49 -49.98
N PRO A 304 -41.42 -0.63 -51.02
CA PRO A 304 -42.57 0.22 -51.30
C PRO A 304 -43.85 -0.63 -51.50
N PRO A 305 -45.05 -0.06 -51.33
CA PRO A 305 -46.30 -0.74 -51.68
C PRO A 305 -46.29 -1.19 -53.15
N LEU A 306 -46.79 -2.40 -53.42
CA LEU A 306 -46.99 -2.87 -54.80
C LEU A 306 -48.17 -2.11 -55.43
N VAL A 307 -47.92 -1.47 -56.58
CA VAL A 307 -48.88 -0.70 -57.34
C VAL A 307 -48.92 -1.25 -58.76
N ILE A 308 -50.11 -1.57 -59.27
CA ILE A 308 -50.32 -1.89 -60.68
C ILE A 308 -50.80 -0.63 -61.37
N ASN A 309 -50.03 -0.12 -62.33
CA ASN A 309 -50.46 0.98 -63.16
C ASN A 309 -51.10 0.42 -64.43
N LEU A 310 -52.26 0.96 -64.79
CA LEU A 310 -52.87 0.70 -66.09
C LEU A 310 -52.30 1.71 -67.08
N ASP A 311 -51.56 1.23 -68.07
CA ASP A 311 -50.91 2.08 -69.05
C ASP A 311 -51.80 2.33 -70.27
N ASP A 312 -52.46 1.29 -70.78
CA ASP A 312 -53.42 1.41 -71.88
C ASP A 312 -54.51 0.33 -71.85
N ILE A 313 -55.64 0.63 -72.51
CA ILE A 313 -56.68 -0.33 -72.86
C ILE A 313 -57.07 -0.10 -74.32
N THR A 314 -56.76 -1.06 -75.19
CA THR A 314 -57.29 -1.05 -76.56
C THR A 314 -58.61 -1.83 -76.61
N PRO A 315 -59.74 -1.19 -76.94
CA PRO A 315 -61.01 -1.87 -77.11
C PRO A 315 -61.00 -2.76 -78.37
N VAL A 316 -61.87 -3.78 -78.39
CA VAL A 316 -62.10 -4.56 -79.61
C VAL A 316 -62.57 -3.66 -80.77
N THR A 317 -62.08 -3.92 -81.98
CA THR A 317 -62.33 -3.03 -83.14
C THR A 317 -63.75 -3.14 -83.68
N CYS A 318 -64.45 -4.25 -83.42
CA CYS A 318 -65.79 -4.50 -83.92
C CYS A 318 -66.58 -5.49 -83.04
N ASN A 319 -67.90 -5.54 -83.23
CA ASN A 319 -68.77 -6.48 -82.51
C ASN A 319 -68.39 -7.93 -82.84
N GLY A 320 -68.06 -8.72 -81.81
CA GLY A 320 -67.53 -10.08 -81.96
C GLY A 320 -66.03 -10.16 -82.22
N GLY A 321 -65.31 -9.02 -82.18
CA GLY A 321 -63.85 -8.97 -82.24
C GLY A 321 -63.19 -9.61 -81.03
N ASN A 322 -61.93 -10.02 -81.22
CA ASN A 322 -61.06 -10.64 -80.22
C ASN A 322 -59.67 -9.99 -80.26
N ASP A 323 -59.61 -8.70 -80.54
CA ASP A 323 -58.40 -7.92 -80.75
C ASP A 323 -58.20 -6.82 -79.70
N GLY A 324 -58.89 -6.92 -78.55
CA GLY A 324 -58.65 -6.02 -77.43
C GLY A 324 -57.39 -6.38 -76.64
N ASP A 325 -56.79 -5.39 -76.00
CA ASP A 325 -55.61 -5.53 -75.14
C ASP A 325 -55.68 -4.64 -73.89
N ILE A 326 -54.91 -5.05 -72.88
CA ILE A 326 -54.68 -4.33 -71.62
C ILE A 326 -53.18 -4.38 -71.35
N ASP A 327 -52.58 -3.19 -71.20
CA ASP A 327 -51.16 -2.97 -70.89
C ASP A 327 -51.05 -2.47 -69.44
N ILE A 328 -50.21 -3.12 -68.63
CA ILE A 328 -50.00 -2.78 -67.23
C ILE A 328 -48.51 -2.76 -66.86
N THR A 329 -48.11 -1.78 -66.06
CA THR A 329 -46.77 -1.72 -65.46
C THR A 329 -46.87 -1.81 -63.94
N PRO A 330 -46.45 -2.92 -63.31
CA PRO A 330 -46.29 -3.00 -61.87
C PRO A 330 -45.09 -2.17 -61.39
N SER A 331 -45.22 -1.54 -60.23
CA SER A 331 -44.19 -0.76 -59.56
C SER A 331 -44.23 -0.98 -58.05
N GLY A 332 -43.12 -0.77 -57.35
CA GLY A 332 -43.00 -1.07 -55.92
C GLY A 332 -42.99 -2.57 -55.61
N GLY A 333 -43.22 -2.97 -54.36
CA GLY A 333 -43.06 -4.35 -53.92
C GLY A 333 -41.63 -4.87 -54.08
N THR A 334 -41.49 -6.20 -54.11
CA THR A 334 -40.22 -6.90 -54.34
C THR A 334 -40.19 -7.43 -55.78
N PRO A 335 -39.17 -7.10 -56.61
CA PRO A 335 -39.09 -7.54 -58.01
C PRO A 335 -39.14 -9.06 -58.19
N ASN A 336 -39.46 -9.51 -59.42
CA ASN A 336 -39.89 -10.87 -59.81
C ASN A 336 -41.39 -11.12 -59.62
N TYR A 337 -42.21 -10.25 -60.21
CA TYR A 337 -43.66 -10.36 -60.17
C TYR A 337 -44.16 -11.60 -60.93
N THR A 338 -45.32 -12.08 -60.53
CA THR A 338 -46.08 -13.12 -61.24
C THR A 338 -47.45 -12.57 -61.59
N PHE A 339 -47.93 -12.89 -62.79
CA PHE A 339 -49.20 -12.39 -63.31
C PHE A 339 -50.17 -13.56 -63.45
N LEU A 340 -51.45 -13.30 -63.17
CA LEU A 340 -52.53 -14.24 -63.40
C LEU A 340 -53.79 -13.46 -63.75
N TRP A 341 -54.11 -13.47 -65.03
CA TRP A 341 -55.35 -12.90 -65.54
C TRP A 341 -56.52 -13.85 -65.26
N SER A 342 -57.74 -13.31 -65.22
CA SER A 342 -58.97 -14.11 -65.07
C SER A 342 -59.18 -15.13 -66.20
N THR A 343 -58.51 -14.91 -67.33
CA THR A 343 -58.41 -15.82 -68.48
C THR A 343 -57.37 -16.93 -68.30
N THR A 344 -56.67 -16.97 -67.16
CA THR A 344 -55.55 -17.86 -66.82
C THR A 344 -54.20 -17.57 -67.50
N GLU A 345 -54.11 -16.49 -68.27
CA GLU A 345 -52.84 -16.02 -68.85
C GLU A 345 -51.88 -15.49 -67.77
N THR A 346 -50.57 -15.63 -68.00
CA THR A 346 -49.51 -15.29 -67.03
C THR A 346 -48.49 -14.27 -67.52
N THR A 347 -48.80 -13.56 -68.60
CA THR A 347 -47.99 -12.45 -69.11
C THR A 347 -48.32 -11.15 -68.37
N GLU A 348 -47.37 -10.21 -68.37
CA GLU A 348 -47.57 -8.86 -67.83
C GLU A 348 -48.74 -8.17 -68.54
N ASP A 349 -48.62 -8.01 -69.86
CA ASP A 349 -49.70 -7.52 -70.70
C ASP A 349 -50.57 -8.67 -71.19
N ILE A 350 -51.85 -8.38 -71.46
CA ILE A 350 -52.78 -9.34 -72.05
C ILE A 350 -53.40 -8.79 -73.32
N GLY A 351 -53.44 -9.61 -74.37
CA GLY A 351 -54.02 -9.26 -75.65
C GLY A 351 -54.94 -10.36 -76.19
N ASN A 352 -55.53 -10.08 -77.36
CA ASN A 352 -56.51 -10.92 -78.02
C ASN A 352 -57.80 -11.17 -77.21
N LEU A 353 -58.20 -10.17 -76.42
CA LEU A 353 -59.39 -10.23 -75.58
C LEU A 353 -60.65 -10.02 -76.41
N THR A 354 -61.71 -10.77 -76.09
CA THR A 354 -63.08 -10.51 -76.59
C THR A 354 -63.76 -9.44 -75.73
N ALA A 355 -64.77 -8.76 -76.28
CA ALA A 355 -65.61 -7.86 -75.47
C ALA A 355 -66.22 -8.61 -74.26
N GLY A 356 -66.11 -7.99 -73.08
CA GLY A 356 -66.56 -8.51 -71.79
C GLY A 356 -67.86 -7.90 -71.28
#